data_AF-A0A2R5LJD5-F1
#
_entry.id   AF-A0A2R5LJD5-F1
#
_cell.length_a   1.000
_cell.length_b   1.000
_cell.length_c   1.000
_cell.angle_alpha   90.00
_cell.angle_beta   90.00
_cell.angle_gamma   90.00
#
_symmetry.space_group_name_H-M   'P 1'
#
loop_
_entity.id
_entity.type
_entity.pdbx_description
1 polymer ?
#
loop_
_entity_poly.entity_id
_entity_poly.type
_entity_poly.pdbx_seq_one_letter_code
_entity_poly.pdbx_strand_id
1 'polypeptide(L)'
;STKWQLVGALAVERKPIITKDMNPLERRYLEMLRQIEVEASLLSDHELQLKEEERTKEKSTGESMQLKLKTARDLVDQWIAELKSFKSDSRVTDSDKSGDVRTTDRKLDTSLLFVTHQKLGKEFKWVLPQTPHRDGETLRETAERALAEICGSDGIDIKALGNAPAGFYKYLYPKDMRRDFLGAKVFFFKAQLQSDRSLTQKGIQKLGLADDFAWLSSSELASRLQPRYVRSVRQFLMEAEAPNVKRLLEDVDGALQHSSATRSERQEEARVRQSAKN
;
A
#
# COMPACT_ATOMS: atom_id res chain seq x y z
N SER A 1 12.74 8.94 42.73
CA SER A 1 12.35 9.16 41.33
C SER A 1 12.25 7.82 40.62
N THR A 2 11.10 7.44 40.07
CA THR A 2 10.92 6.15 39.39
C THR A 2 11.62 6.17 38.03
N LYS A 3 12.69 5.37 37.89
CA LYS A 3 13.46 5.30 36.65
C LYS A 3 12.70 4.49 35.59
N TRP A 4 12.61 5.05 34.38
CA TRP A 4 12.05 4.39 33.20
C TRP A 4 13.19 4.07 32.24
N GLN A 5 13.19 2.86 31.67
CA GLN A 5 14.15 2.49 30.65
C GLN A 5 13.73 3.10 29.30
N LEU A 6 14.64 3.84 28.67
CA LEU A 6 14.45 4.34 27.31
C LEU A 6 14.83 3.26 26.32
N VAL A 7 13.96 3.02 25.34
CA VAL A 7 14.14 2.00 24.30
C VAL A 7 13.90 2.64 22.94
N GLY A 8 14.85 2.48 22.03
CA GLY A 8 14.71 2.88 20.63
C GLY A 8 14.23 1.70 19.81
N ALA A 9 13.13 1.88 19.08
CA ALA A 9 12.56 0.88 18.19
C ALA A 9 12.48 1.41 16.76
N LEU A 10 12.71 0.53 15.78
CA LEU A 10 12.71 0.88 14.37
C LEU A 10 11.55 0.18 13.64
N ALA A 11 10.69 0.99 13.03
CA ALA A 11 9.64 0.55 12.12
C ALA A 11 10.17 0.61 10.68
N VAL A 12 10.72 -0.51 10.19
CA VAL A 12 11.19 -0.64 8.81
C VAL A 12 10.01 -1.00 7.91
N GLU A 13 9.70 -0.12 6.96
CA GLU A 13 8.62 -0.26 6.02
C GLU A 13 9.16 -0.53 4.61
N ARG A 14 8.66 -1.59 3.96
CA ARG A 14 8.82 -1.82 2.53
C ARG A 14 7.63 -1.17 1.83
N LYS A 15 7.89 -0.23 0.91
CA LYS A 15 6.83 0.48 0.16
C LYS A 15 6.17 -0.41 -0.90
N PRO A 16 4.92 -0.12 -1.29
CA PRO A 16 4.31 -0.78 -2.44
C PRO A 16 5.18 -0.62 -3.68
N ILE A 17 5.42 -1.72 -4.40
CA ILE A 17 6.17 -1.77 -5.65
C ILE A 17 5.22 -1.62 -6.84
N ILE A 18 4.02 -2.20 -6.73
CA ILE A 18 2.98 -2.09 -7.74
C ILE A 18 1.82 -1.23 -7.21
N THR A 19 1.06 -0.65 -8.14
CA THR A 19 -0.19 0.06 -7.84
C THR A 19 -1.23 -0.91 -7.27
N LYS A 20 -2.17 -0.42 -6.45
CA LYS A 20 -3.30 -1.23 -6.00
C LYS A 20 -4.28 -1.49 -7.15
N ASP A 21 -4.99 -2.61 -7.05
CA ASP A 21 -6.07 -2.92 -7.98
C ASP A 21 -7.25 -1.97 -7.77
N MET A 22 -7.82 -1.50 -8.89
CA MET A 22 -8.97 -0.59 -8.86
C MET A 22 -10.22 -1.31 -8.36
N ASN A 23 -10.93 -0.65 -7.45
CA ASN A 23 -12.24 -1.06 -6.96
C ASN A 23 -13.28 -1.06 -8.10
N PRO A 24 -14.38 -1.82 -8.01
CA PRO A 24 -15.43 -1.84 -9.04
C PRO A 24 -16.01 -0.46 -9.35
N LEU A 25 -16.17 0.38 -8.32
CA LEU A 25 -16.64 1.76 -8.47
C LEU A 25 -15.62 2.64 -9.21
N GLU A 26 -14.34 2.54 -8.84
CA GLU A 26 -13.25 3.26 -9.50
C GLU A 26 -13.14 2.86 -10.99
N ARG A 27 -13.36 1.58 -11.31
CA ARG A 27 -13.38 1.11 -12.72
C ARG A 27 -14.53 1.75 -13.51
N ARG A 28 -15.73 1.80 -12.94
CA ARG A 28 -16.90 2.44 -13.60
C ARG A 28 -16.67 3.95 -13.77
N TYR A 29 -16.13 4.59 -12.75
CA TYR A 29 -15.82 6.02 -12.80
C TYR A 29 -14.73 6.34 -13.82
N LEU A 30 -13.68 5.52 -13.88
CA LEU A 30 -12.61 5.66 -14.88
C LEU A 30 -13.16 5.50 -16.30
N GLU A 31 -14.07 4.56 -16.53
CA GLU A 31 -14.70 4.38 -17.83
C GLU A 31 -15.53 5.60 -18.24
N MET A 32 -16.32 6.14 -17.31
CA MET A 32 -17.06 7.39 -17.54
C MET A 32 -16.12 8.55 -17.86
N LEU A 33 -15.02 8.70 -17.12
CA LEU A 33 -14.02 9.75 -17.39
C LEU A 33 -13.38 9.60 -18.76
N ARG A 34 -13.08 8.38 -19.20
CA ARG A 34 -12.54 8.12 -20.54
C ARG A 34 -13.53 8.48 -21.64
N GLN A 35 -14.81 8.18 -21.45
CA GLN A 35 -15.84 8.57 -22.41
C GLN A 35 -15.93 10.09 -22.54
N ILE A 36 -15.98 10.79 -21.40
CA ILE A 36 -16.00 12.25 -21.38
C ILE A 36 -14.74 12.83 -22.04
N GLU A 37 -13.57 12.26 -21.75
CA GLU A 37 -12.30 12.68 -22.36
C GLU A 37 -12.33 12.52 -23.88
N VAL A 38 -12.80 11.39 -24.40
CA VAL A 38 -12.91 11.16 -25.84
C VAL A 38 -13.93 12.09 -26.48
N GLU A 39 -15.11 12.27 -25.88
CA GLU A 39 -16.16 13.17 -26.39
C GLU A 39 -15.74 14.65 -26.40
N ALA A 40 -14.94 15.06 -25.41
CA ALA A 40 -14.42 16.42 -25.30
C ALA A 40 -13.13 16.64 -26.10
N SER A 41 -12.46 15.57 -26.54
CA SER A 41 -11.20 15.66 -27.27
C SER A 41 -11.38 16.07 -28.74
N LEU A 42 -10.35 16.72 -29.27
CA LEU A 42 -10.19 16.92 -30.71
C LEU A 42 -9.57 15.67 -31.34
N LEU A 43 -9.75 15.55 -32.66
CA LEU A 43 -9.14 14.46 -33.43
C LEU A 43 -7.62 14.46 -33.29
N SER A 44 -7.08 13.30 -32.92
CA SER A 44 -5.64 13.06 -32.87
C SER A 44 -5.04 13.02 -34.29
N ASP A 45 -3.75 13.32 -34.43
CA ASP A 45 -3.01 13.20 -35.69
C ASP A 45 -3.18 11.80 -36.32
N HIS A 46 -3.25 10.75 -35.49
CA HIS A 46 -3.48 9.38 -35.97
C HIS A 46 -4.88 9.21 -36.57
N GLU A 47 -5.91 9.82 -35.97
CA GLU A 47 -7.28 9.77 -36.45
C GLU A 47 -7.49 10.63 -37.71
N LEU A 48 -6.80 11.76 -37.80
CA LEU A 48 -6.76 12.59 -39.01
C LEU A 48 -6.12 11.82 -40.17
N GLN A 49 -4.99 11.15 -39.95
CA GLN A 49 -4.35 10.30 -40.96
C GLN A 49 -5.27 9.18 -41.44
N LEU A 50 -5.96 8.48 -40.52
CA LEU A 50 -6.93 7.45 -40.89
C LEU A 50 -8.06 8.00 -41.78
N LYS A 51 -8.59 9.18 -41.45
CA LYS A 51 -9.62 9.84 -42.27
C LYS A 51 -9.11 10.25 -43.64
N GLU A 52 -7.87 10.74 -43.75
CA GLU A 52 -7.26 11.08 -45.03
C GLU A 52 -7.00 9.86 -45.92
N GLU A 53 -6.53 8.76 -45.32
CA GLU A 53 -6.36 7.47 -46.00
C GLU A 53 -7.68 6.90 -46.54
N GLU A 54 -8.78 7.04 -45.79
CA GLU A 54 -10.11 6.63 -46.25
C GLU A 54 -10.61 7.49 -47.40
N ARG A 55 -10.47 8.81 -47.30
CA ARG A 55 -10.87 9.76 -48.37
C ARG A 55 -10.07 9.58 -49.65
N THR A 56 -8.79 9.20 -49.54
CA THR A 56 -7.94 8.93 -50.71
C THR A 56 -8.29 7.59 -51.34
N LYS A 57 -8.55 6.54 -50.54
CA LYS A 57 -9.01 5.23 -51.02
C LYS A 57 -10.33 5.30 -51.78
N GLU A 58 -11.29 6.10 -51.32
CA GLU A 58 -12.58 6.31 -52.00
C GLU A 58 -12.42 7.01 -53.36
N LYS A 59 -11.42 7.88 -53.49
CA LYS A 59 -11.14 8.63 -54.73
C LYS A 59 -10.27 7.87 -55.72
N SER A 60 -9.49 6.88 -55.28
CA SER A 60 -8.50 6.17 -56.09
C SER A 60 -8.96 4.78 -56.57
N THR A 61 -10.23 4.62 -56.95
CA THR A 61 -10.71 3.40 -57.63
C THR A 61 -10.08 3.16 -59.02
N GLY A 62 -9.20 4.06 -59.48
CA GLY A 62 -8.32 3.87 -60.63
C GLY A 62 -6.88 4.27 -60.31
N GLU A 63 -5.96 3.32 -60.54
CA GLU A 63 -4.49 3.43 -60.53
C GLU A 63 -3.75 3.43 -59.18
N SER A 64 -3.18 2.26 -58.89
CA SER A 64 -2.30 1.94 -57.77
C SER A 64 -0.93 2.61 -57.90
N MET A 65 -0.64 3.59 -57.04
CA MET A 65 0.74 3.99 -56.77
C MET A 65 1.16 3.47 -55.39
N GLN A 66 1.87 2.34 -55.40
CA GLN A 66 2.51 1.73 -54.23
C GLN A 66 3.69 2.58 -53.77
N LEU A 67 3.42 3.61 -52.96
CA LEU A 67 4.44 4.17 -52.09
C LEU A 67 4.48 3.32 -50.82
N LYS A 68 5.66 2.78 -50.48
CA LYS A 68 5.96 2.02 -49.26
C LYS A 68 5.91 2.91 -48.01
N LEU A 69 4.85 3.66 -47.80
CA LEU A 69 4.56 4.34 -46.54
C LEU A 69 3.83 3.33 -45.65
N LYS A 70 4.26 3.15 -44.41
CA LYS A 70 3.49 2.35 -43.45
C LYS A 70 2.13 3.05 -43.25
N THR A 71 1.06 2.38 -43.61
CA THR A 71 -0.31 2.87 -43.41
C THR A 71 -0.56 3.03 -41.91
N ALA A 72 -1.40 3.98 -41.49
CA ALA A 72 -1.79 4.13 -40.09
C ALA A 72 -2.33 2.80 -39.49
N ARG A 73 -3.06 2.02 -40.30
CA ARG A 73 -3.53 0.67 -39.92
C ARG A 73 -2.39 -0.33 -39.73
N ASP A 74 -1.37 -0.30 -40.59
CA ASP A 74 -0.20 -1.20 -40.49
C ASP A 74 0.61 -0.92 -39.21
N LEU A 75 0.62 0.33 -38.75
CA LEU A 75 1.26 0.71 -37.49
C LEU A 75 0.50 0.15 -36.28
N VAL A 76 -0.84 0.22 -36.28
CA VAL A 76 -1.67 -0.38 -35.23
C VAL A 76 -1.45 -1.89 -35.16
N ASP A 77 -1.42 -2.57 -36.31
CA ASP A 77 -1.15 -4.01 -36.36
C ASP A 77 0.24 -4.37 -35.82
N GLN A 78 1.26 -3.55 -36.13
CA GLN A 78 2.61 -3.69 -35.56
C GLN A 78 2.60 -3.53 -34.04
N TRP A 79 1.96 -2.49 -33.50
CA TRP A 79 1.86 -2.27 -32.05
C TRP A 79 1.09 -3.39 -31.34
N ILE A 80 0.04 -3.93 -31.97
CA ILE A 80 -0.70 -5.08 -31.44
C ILE A 80 0.19 -6.33 -31.44
N ALA A 81 1.00 -6.54 -32.48
CA ALA A 81 1.93 -7.66 -32.54
C ALA A 81 3.01 -7.55 -31.45
N GLU A 82 3.57 -6.36 -31.24
CA GLU A 82 4.51 -6.06 -30.16
C GLU A 82 3.88 -6.33 -28.79
N LEU A 83 2.67 -5.80 -28.54
CA LEU A 83 1.94 -6.02 -27.30
C LEU A 83 1.66 -7.50 -27.02
N LYS A 84 1.35 -8.28 -28.06
CA LYS A 84 1.12 -9.74 -27.94
C LYS A 84 2.40 -10.51 -27.65
N SER A 85 3.55 -10.05 -28.17
CA SER A 85 4.84 -10.69 -27.91
C SER A 85 5.39 -10.39 -26.52
N PHE A 86 5.04 -9.24 -25.94
CA PHE A 86 5.43 -8.87 -24.59
C PHE A 86 4.62 -9.63 -23.53
N LYS A 87 5.31 -10.43 -22.72
CA LYS A 87 4.71 -11.11 -21.56
C LYS A 87 5.05 -10.34 -20.30
N SER A 88 4.06 -9.68 -19.70
CA SER A 88 4.21 -9.02 -18.41
C SER A 88 4.39 -10.02 -17.27
N ASP A 89 5.18 -9.65 -16.27
CA ASP A 89 5.28 -10.42 -15.04
C ASP A 89 3.95 -10.44 -14.26
N SER A 90 3.72 -11.54 -13.54
CA SER A 90 2.54 -11.69 -12.71
C SER A 90 2.60 -10.74 -11.53
N ARG A 91 1.50 -10.01 -11.28
CA ARG A 91 1.32 -9.18 -10.08
C ARG A 91 1.28 -10.01 -8.79
N VAL A 92 0.88 -11.27 -8.89
CA VAL A 92 0.86 -12.24 -7.79
C VAL A 92 2.12 -13.09 -7.88
N THR A 93 2.93 -13.06 -6.82
CA THR A 93 4.19 -13.80 -6.76
C THR A 93 3.98 -15.21 -6.23
N ASP A 94 5.01 -16.06 -6.32
CA ASP A 94 4.93 -17.40 -5.73
C ASP A 94 4.95 -17.37 -4.20
N SER A 95 5.54 -16.34 -3.58
CA SER A 95 5.45 -16.11 -2.13
C SER A 95 4.02 -15.80 -1.66
N ASP A 96 3.21 -15.14 -2.50
CA ASP A 96 1.79 -14.93 -2.20
C ASP A 96 1.00 -16.26 -2.21
N LYS A 97 1.36 -17.17 -3.11
CA LYS A 97 0.72 -18.50 -3.21
C LYS A 97 1.15 -19.43 -2.07
N SER A 98 2.42 -19.41 -1.70
CA SER A 98 2.96 -20.23 -0.61
C SER A 98 2.64 -19.67 0.77
N GLY A 99 2.30 -18.37 0.87
CA GLY A 99 2.06 -17.69 2.12
C GLY A 99 3.32 -17.47 2.95
N ASP A 100 4.50 -17.49 2.32
CA ASP A 100 5.75 -17.24 3.04
C ASP A 100 5.80 -15.77 3.49
N VAL A 101 5.97 -15.57 4.79
CA VAL A 101 5.98 -14.25 5.44
C VAL A 101 7.39 -13.69 5.56
N ARG A 102 8.41 -14.49 5.25
CA ARG A 102 9.83 -14.13 5.42
C ARG A 102 10.41 -13.40 4.20
N THR A 103 9.70 -13.38 3.08
CA THR A 103 10.12 -12.68 1.86
C THR A 103 9.49 -11.30 1.75
N THR A 104 10.20 -10.39 1.10
CA THR A 104 9.69 -9.06 0.71
C THR A 104 8.89 -9.11 -0.59
N ASP A 105 9.16 -10.10 -1.44
CA ASP A 105 8.51 -10.41 -2.73
C ASP A 105 7.10 -11.00 -2.57
N ARG A 106 6.32 -10.54 -1.60
CA ARG A 106 4.91 -10.92 -1.39
C ARG A 106 4.07 -9.66 -1.25
N LYS A 107 2.81 -9.63 -1.67
CA LYS A 107 1.92 -8.47 -1.53
C LYS A 107 2.58 -7.17 -2.01
N LEU A 108 2.96 -7.16 -3.28
CA LEU A 108 3.69 -6.04 -3.90
C LEU A 108 2.88 -4.73 -3.91
N ASP A 109 1.56 -4.82 -3.81
CA ASP A 109 0.56 -3.74 -3.84
C ASP A 109 0.39 -3.02 -2.50
N THR A 110 0.88 -3.61 -1.42
CA THR A 110 0.73 -3.10 -0.05
C THR A 110 2.08 -2.88 0.61
N SER A 111 2.10 -2.00 1.60
CA SER A 111 3.28 -1.78 2.44
C SER A 111 3.41 -2.91 3.44
N LEU A 112 4.63 -3.42 3.61
CA LEU A 112 4.96 -4.42 4.62
C LEU A 112 5.83 -3.81 5.71
N LEU A 113 5.60 -4.23 6.95
CA LEU A 113 6.39 -3.84 8.11
C LEU A 113 7.24 -5.00 8.59
N PHE A 114 8.50 -4.71 8.89
CA PHE A 114 9.42 -5.69 9.47
C PHE A 114 9.15 -5.91 10.95
N VAL A 115 8.89 -7.15 11.34
CA VAL A 115 8.65 -7.57 12.73
C VAL A 115 9.57 -8.73 13.07
N THR A 116 10.03 -8.76 14.32
CA THR A 116 11.01 -9.74 14.79
C THR A 116 10.51 -10.43 16.06
N HIS A 117 10.87 -11.69 16.22
CA HIS A 117 10.58 -12.47 17.42
C HIS A 117 11.75 -12.35 18.40
N GLN A 118 11.76 -11.26 19.18
CA GLN A 118 12.85 -10.93 20.08
C GLN A 118 12.66 -11.51 21.47
N LYS A 119 13.78 -11.82 22.13
CA LYS A 119 13.80 -12.23 23.53
C LYS A 119 13.68 -11.01 24.45
N LEU A 120 12.51 -10.82 25.06
CA LEU A 120 12.26 -9.78 26.05
C LEU A 120 12.23 -10.41 27.45
N GLY A 121 13.38 -10.37 28.12
CA GLY A 121 13.57 -11.01 29.42
C GLY A 121 13.66 -12.54 29.29
N LYS A 122 12.66 -13.25 29.81
CA LYS A 122 12.58 -14.73 29.74
C LYS A 122 11.71 -15.24 28.60
N GLU A 123 10.89 -14.39 28.01
CA GLU A 123 9.92 -14.76 26.98
C GLU A 123 10.29 -14.16 25.63
N PHE A 124 10.00 -14.88 24.56
CA PHE A 124 10.06 -14.32 23.22
C PHE A 124 8.71 -13.70 22.85
N LYS A 125 8.75 -12.50 22.26
CA LYS A 125 7.57 -11.77 21.82
C LYS A 125 7.82 -11.16 20.46
N TRP A 126 6.78 -11.15 19.63
CA TRP A 126 6.78 -10.41 18.39
C TRP A 126 6.74 -8.91 18.69
N VAL A 127 7.76 -8.20 18.24
CA VAL A 127 7.92 -6.74 18.39
C VAL A 127 8.71 -6.18 17.21
N LEU A 128 8.66 -4.86 17.06
CA LEU A 128 9.59 -4.18 16.14
C LEU A 128 11.03 -4.30 16.67
N PRO A 129 12.05 -4.33 15.78
CA PRO A 129 13.46 -4.21 16.15
C PRO A 129 13.67 -3.14 17.21
N GLN A 130 14.07 -3.51 18.42
CA GLN A 130 14.19 -2.55 19.52
C GLN A 130 15.33 -2.91 20.48
N THR A 131 16.04 -1.90 20.98
CA THR A 131 17.10 -2.08 21.98
C THR A 131 17.07 -0.97 23.03
N PRO A 132 17.57 -1.23 24.26
CA PRO A 132 17.72 -0.20 25.26
C PRO A 132 18.74 0.86 24.82
N HIS A 133 18.43 2.10 25.16
CA HIS A 133 19.30 3.24 24.92
C HIS A 133 20.57 3.16 25.77
N ARG A 134 21.69 3.61 25.20
CA ARG A 134 22.99 3.73 25.88
C ARG A 134 23.41 5.20 25.91
N ASP A 135 24.05 5.60 27.00
CA ASP A 135 24.55 6.97 27.14
C ASP A 135 25.63 7.24 26.08
N GLY A 136 25.51 8.35 25.36
CA GLY A 136 26.44 8.76 24.30
C GLY A 136 25.93 8.56 22.86
N GLU A 137 24.77 7.92 22.68
CA GLU A 137 24.08 7.80 21.38
C GLU A 137 22.82 8.70 21.35
N THR A 138 22.26 8.94 20.18
CA THR A 138 20.90 9.48 20.04
C THR A 138 19.86 8.35 20.05
N LEU A 139 18.59 8.67 20.34
CA LEU A 139 17.50 7.67 20.29
C LEU A 139 17.32 7.07 18.89
N ARG A 140 17.62 7.85 17.83
CA ARG A 140 17.57 7.37 16.45
C ARG A 140 18.70 6.37 16.20
N GLU A 141 19.93 6.70 16.56
CA GLU A 141 21.08 5.79 16.44
C GLU A 141 20.85 4.50 17.24
N THR A 142 20.21 4.58 18.41
CA THR A 142 19.78 3.40 19.17
C THR A 142 18.84 2.49 18.35
N ALA A 143 17.91 3.07 17.59
CA ALA A 143 16.98 2.31 16.74
C ALA A 143 17.68 1.71 15.50
N GLU A 144 18.63 2.44 14.89
CA GLU A 144 19.45 1.92 13.80
C GLU A 144 20.37 0.78 14.28
N ARG A 145 21.00 0.95 15.46
CA ARG A 145 21.77 -0.10 16.14
C ARG A 145 20.90 -1.31 16.47
N ALA A 146 19.64 -1.11 16.86
CA ALA A 146 18.73 -2.23 17.12
C ALA A 146 18.55 -3.13 15.89
N LEU A 147 18.44 -2.53 14.70
CA LEU A 147 18.36 -3.31 13.47
C LEU A 147 19.69 -4.03 13.18
N ALA A 148 20.82 -3.34 13.32
CA ALA A 148 22.14 -3.91 13.08
C ALA A 148 22.47 -5.07 14.05
N GLU A 149 22.09 -4.97 15.33
CA GLU A 149 22.29 -6.03 16.33
C GLU A 149 21.42 -7.27 16.05
N ILE A 150 20.22 -7.10 15.48
CA ILE A 150 19.29 -8.22 15.22
C ILE A 150 19.53 -8.86 13.85
N CYS A 151 19.73 -8.05 12.81
CA CYS A 151 19.81 -8.50 11.42
C CYS A 151 21.25 -8.62 10.89
N GLY A 152 22.24 -8.11 11.62
CA GLY A 152 23.60 -7.91 11.14
C GLY A 152 23.71 -6.64 10.28
N SER A 153 24.91 -6.06 10.23
CA SER A 153 25.19 -4.84 9.45
C SER A 153 24.92 -4.98 7.95
N ASP A 154 25.05 -6.20 7.43
CA ASP A 154 25.04 -6.46 5.98
C ASP A 154 23.68 -7.02 5.50
N GLY A 155 22.75 -7.24 6.44
CA GLY A 155 21.48 -7.92 6.17
C GLY A 155 20.43 -7.04 5.50
N ILE A 156 20.35 -5.77 5.89
CA ILE A 156 19.28 -4.84 5.51
C ILE A 156 19.84 -3.43 5.34
N ASP A 157 19.61 -2.83 4.17
CA ASP A 157 19.88 -1.42 3.93
C ASP A 157 18.61 -0.59 4.14
N ILE A 158 18.72 0.45 4.97
CA ILE A 158 17.59 1.27 5.42
C ILE A 158 17.87 2.75 5.22
N LYS A 159 16.80 3.48 4.90
CA LYS A 159 16.77 4.95 4.91
C LYS A 159 15.87 5.43 6.03
N ALA A 160 16.45 5.93 7.12
CA ALA A 160 15.69 6.50 8.22
C ALA A 160 14.99 7.81 7.84
N LEU A 161 13.77 8.00 8.35
CA LEU A 161 12.91 9.14 8.04
C LEU A 161 12.88 10.14 9.20
N GLY A 162 13.80 11.10 9.17
CA GLY A 162 13.88 12.17 10.17
C GLY A 162 14.40 11.70 11.54
N ASN A 163 14.56 12.66 12.45
CA ASN A 163 15.13 12.44 13.78
C ASN A 163 14.09 12.42 14.91
N ALA A 164 12.82 12.70 14.59
CA ALA A 164 11.74 12.69 15.58
C ALA A 164 11.11 11.30 15.67
N PRO A 165 10.76 10.83 16.89
CA PRO A 165 10.01 9.59 17.02
C PRO A 165 8.60 9.77 16.46
N ALA A 166 8.16 8.81 15.65
CA ALA A 166 6.83 8.80 15.04
C ALA A 166 5.76 8.25 16.00
N GLY A 167 6.15 7.48 17.01
CA GLY A 167 5.22 6.90 17.96
C GLY A 167 5.87 6.59 19.30
N PHE A 168 5.02 6.28 20.26
CA PHE A 168 5.41 6.00 21.63
C PHE A 168 4.59 4.85 22.22
N TYR A 169 5.24 3.95 22.95
CA TYR A 169 4.58 2.90 23.72
C TYR A 169 5.20 2.77 25.11
N LYS A 170 4.34 2.66 26.13
CA LYS A 170 4.77 2.47 27.52
C LYS A 170 4.24 1.15 28.06
N TYR A 171 5.10 0.41 28.75
CA TYR A 171 4.67 -0.78 29.48
C TYR A 171 5.45 -0.94 30.78
N LEU A 172 4.84 -1.62 31.74
CA LEU A 172 5.41 -1.90 33.04
C LEU A 172 6.04 -3.30 33.02
N TYR A 173 7.21 -3.44 33.65
CA TYR A 173 7.78 -4.77 33.83
C TYR A 173 6.95 -5.60 34.83
N PRO A 174 6.88 -6.93 34.69
CA PRO A 174 6.34 -7.80 35.73
C PRO A 174 7.08 -7.56 37.06
N LYS A 175 6.39 -7.72 38.21
CA LYS A 175 6.96 -7.42 39.53
C LYS A 175 8.30 -8.14 39.77
N ASP A 176 8.43 -9.36 39.24
CA ASP A 176 9.62 -10.22 39.40
C ASP A 176 10.86 -9.71 38.65
N MET A 177 10.70 -8.81 37.68
CA MET A 177 11.80 -8.22 36.89
C MET A 177 12.00 -6.72 37.14
N ARG A 178 11.25 -6.12 38.08
CA ARG A 178 11.45 -4.73 38.50
C ARG A 178 12.63 -4.66 39.47
N ARG A 179 13.84 -4.59 38.94
CA ARG A 179 15.05 -4.25 39.72
C ARG A 179 15.29 -2.74 39.68
N ASP A 180 15.90 -2.27 38.61
CA ASP A 180 16.36 -0.87 38.50
C ASP A 180 15.36 0.05 37.81
N PHE A 181 14.47 -0.52 36.99
CA PHE A 181 13.48 0.22 36.19
C PHE A 181 12.05 -0.27 36.46
N LEU A 182 11.11 0.67 36.54
CA LEU A 182 9.68 0.38 36.73
C LEU A 182 9.06 -0.25 35.46
N GLY A 183 9.57 0.14 34.30
CA GLY A 183 9.09 -0.26 32.99
C GLY A 183 9.91 0.38 31.89
N ALA A 184 9.46 0.19 30.65
CA ALA A 184 10.10 0.75 29.47
C ALA A 184 9.19 1.71 28.70
N LYS A 185 9.84 2.72 28.14
CA LYS A 185 9.31 3.71 27.22
C LYS A 185 9.96 3.48 25.86
N VAL A 186 9.19 2.95 24.94
CA VAL A 186 9.61 2.61 23.58
C VAL A 186 9.26 3.76 22.66
N PHE A 187 10.26 4.28 21.95
CA PHE A 187 10.11 5.31 20.94
C PHE A 187 10.29 4.69 19.56
N PHE A 188 9.31 4.87 18.68
CA PHE A 188 9.33 4.30 17.34
C PHE A 188 9.88 5.31 16.34
N PHE A 189 10.90 4.91 15.58
CA PHE A 189 11.43 5.67 14.45
C PHE A 189 11.03 4.97 13.14
N LYS A 190 10.73 5.74 12.10
CA LYS A 190 10.35 5.19 10.80
C LYS A 190 11.58 5.08 9.91
N ALA A 191 11.69 3.97 9.20
CA ALA A 191 12.69 3.77 8.17
C ALA A 191 12.08 3.08 6.96
N GLN A 192 12.65 3.34 5.79
CA GLN A 192 12.27 2.69 4.54
C GLN A 192 13.33 1.67 4.15
N LEU A 193 12.88 0.48 3.77
CA LEU A 193 13.75 -0.53 3.19
C LEU A 193 14.25 -0.05 1.81
N GLN A 194 15.56 -0.07 1.59
CA GLN A 194 16.17 0.14 0.27
C GLN A 194 16.53 -1.20 -0.40
N SER A 195 17.08 -2.15 0.36
CA SER A 195 17.48 -3.47 -0.14
C SER A 195 17.62 -4.46 1.03
N ASP A 196 17.30 -5.73 0.80
CA ASP A 196 17.27 -6.82 1.80
C ASP A 196 18.19 -8.01 1.43
N ARG A 197 19.33 -7.72 0.78
CA ARG A 197 20.18 -8.66 0.03
C ARG A 197 20.69 -9.91 0.77
N SER A 198 20.61 -10.00 2.11
CA SER A 198 21.22 -11.12 2.86
C SER A 198 20.39 -11.64 4.03
N LEU A 199 19.14 -11.21 4.20
CA LEU A 199 18.38 -11.54 5.40
C LEU A 199 17.94 -13.02 5.40
N THR A 200 18.60 -13.83 6.22
CA THR A 200 18.26 -15.25 6.39
C THR A 200 17.93 -15.54 7.86
N GLN A 201 16.96 -16.43 8.11
CA GLN A 201 16.57 -16.82 9.47
C GLN A 201 17.77 -17.34 10.29
N LYS A 202 18.64 -18.12 9.65
CA LYS A 202 19.89 -18.63 10.25
C LYS A 202 20.85 -17.50 10.64
N GLY A 203 20.85 -16.38 9.93
CA GLY A 203 21.67 -15.21 10.26
C GLY A 203 21.20 -14.54 11.55
N ILE A 204 19.88 -14.38 11.70
CA ILE A 204 19.25 -13.78 12.89
C ILE A 204 19.40 -14.68 14.11
N GLN A 205 19.19 -15.99 13.95
CA GLN A 205 19.35 -16.96 15.05
C GLN A 205 20.78 -17.03 15.59
N LYS A 206 21.80 -16.84 14.74
CA LYS A 206 23.21 -16.82 15.16
C LYS A 206 23.52 -15.68 16.13
N LEU A 207 22.80 -14.56 16.02
CA LEU A 207 22.98 -13.39 16.89
C LEU A 207 22.30 -13.59 18.25
N GLY A 208 21.33 -14.52 18.36
CA GLY A 208 20.69 -14.92 19.61
C GLY A 208 19.76 -13.88 20.25
N LEU A 209 19.61 -12.70 19.65
CA LEU A 209 18.67 -11.65 20.10
C LEU A 209 17.24 -11.89 19.59
N ALA A 210 17.09 -12.56 18.45
CA ALA A 210 15.81 -12.94 17.87
C ALA A 210 15.88 -14.34 17.24
N ASP A 211 14.75 -15.04 17.24
CA ASP A 211 14.66 -16.41 16.70
C ASP A 211 14.09 -16.46 15.28
N ASP A 212 13.24 -15.48 14.96
CA ASP A 212 12.50 -15.43 13.70
C ASP A 212 12.16 -13.99 13.33
N PHE A 213 11.78 -13.79 12.07
CA PHE A 213 11.35 -12.51 11.53
C PHE A 213 10.21 -12.70 10.53
N ALA A 214 9.47 -11.63 10.29
CA ALA A 214 8.34 -11.63 9.39
C ALA A 214 8.14 -10.23 8.79
N TRP A 215 7.84 -10.18 7.50
CA TRP A 215 7.34 -9.00 6.82
C TRP A 215 5.81 -9.04 6.84
N LEU A 216 5.16 -8.23 7.68
CA LEU A 216 3.72 -8.31 7.91
C LEU A 216 2.97 -7.13 7.28
N SER A 217 1.79 -7.41 6.72
CA SER A 217 0.82 -6.38 6.36
C SER A 217 0.00 -5.95 7.57
N SER A 218 -0.64 -4.77 7.53
CA SER A 218 -1.44 -4.23 8.65
C SER A 218 -2.48 -5.16 9.24
N SER A 219 -3.13 -5.94 8.38
CA SER A 219 -4.15 -6.91 8.77
C SER A 219 -3.53 -8.05 9.57
N GLU A 220 -2.34 -8.49 9.19
CA GLU A 220 -1.58 -9.54 9.88
C GLU A 220 -0.85 -9.02 11.13
N LEU A 221 -0.56 -7.72 11.22
CA LEU A 221 0.00 -7.12 12.44
C LEU A 221 -0.89 -7.41 13.65
N ALA A 222 -2.22 -7.31 13.48
CA ALA A 222 -3.17 -7.50 14.57
C ALA A 222 -3.21 -8.95 15.09
N SER A 223 -2.88 -9.95 14.27
CA SER A 223 -2.89 -11.35 14.69
C SER A 223 -1.61 -11.78 15.40
N ARG A 224 -0.47 -11.13 15.10
CA ARG A 224 0.85 -11.49 15.65
C ARG A 224 1.26 -10.68 16.87
N LEU A 225 0.95 -9.38 16.88
CA LEU A 225 1.37 -8.46 17.93
C LEU A 225 0.29 -8.31 19.00
N GLN A 226 0.68 -7.88 20.21
CA GLN A 226 -0.29 -7.63 21.29
C GLN A 226 -1.24 -6.47 20.93
N PRO A 227 -2.55 -6.57 21.24
CA PRO A 227 -3.55 -5.58 20.81
C PRO A 227 -3.22 -4.13 21.19
N ARG A 228 -2.68 -3.90 22.41
CA ARG A 228 -2.28 -2.56 22.87
C ARG A 228 -1.08 -2.00 22.10
N TYR A 229 -0.15 -2.87 21.73
CA TYR A 229 1.04 -2.50 20.96
C TYR A 229 0.64 -2.16 19.52
N VAL A 230 -0.19 -3.00 18.88
CA VAL A 230 -0.72 -2.77 17.52
C VAL A 230 -1.41 -1.41 17.41
N ARG A 231 -2.22 -1.03 18.40
CA ARG A 231 -2.91 0.27 18.39
C ARG A 231 -1.93 1.44 18.32
N SER A 232 -0.81 1.34 19.05
CA SER A 232 0.23 2.38 19.06
C SER A 232 1.01 2.41 17.75
N VAL A 233 1.26 1.23 17.15
CA VAL A 233 1.94 1.10 15.86
C VAL A 233 1.08 1.64 14.71
N ARG A 234 -0.21 1.27 14.68
CA ARG A 234 -1.17 1.75 13.66
C ARG A 234 -1.34 3.27 13.65
N GLN A 235 -1.13 3.94 14.78
CA GLN A 235 -1.31 5.38 14.86
C GLN A 235 -0.30 6.16 14.00
N PHE A 236 0.88 5.60 13.72
CA PHE A 236 1.91 6.26 12.89
C PHE A 236 2.16 5.57 11.54
N LEU A 237 1.55 4.41 11.30
CA LEU A 237 1.48 3.81 9.99
C LEU A 237 0.45 4.60 9.17
N MET A 238 0.91 5.34 8.17
CA MET A 238 0.01 6.02 7.24
C MET A 238 -0.49 4.98 6.23
N GLU A 239 -1.57 4.30 6.59
CA GLU A 239 -2.19 3.32 5.69
C GLU A 239 -3.43 3.92 5.06
N ALA A 240 -3.48 3.86 3.73
CA ALA A 240 -4.72 3.98 2.99
C ALA A 240 -5.48 2.65 3.14
N GLU A 241 -6.24 2.51 4.23
CA GLU A 241 -7.26 1.47 4.31
C GLU A 241 -8.21 1.67 3.13
N ALA A 242 -8.43 0.61 2.34
CA ALA A 242 -9.38 0.69 1.25
C ALA A 242 -10.76 0.99 1.84
N PRO A 243 -11.47 2.04 1.37
CA PRO A 243 -12.79 2.34 1.88
C PRO A 243 -13.71 1.14 1.67
N ASN A 244 -14.61 0.89 2.62
CA ASN A 244 -15.57 -0.20 2.49
C ASN A 244 -16.62 0.17 1.42
N VAL A 245 -16.32 -0.19 0.17
CA VAL A 245 -17.12 0.15 -1.01
C VAL A 245 -18.56 -0.34 -0.90
N LYS A 246 -18.81 -1.47 -0.23
CA LYS A 246 -20.18 -1.98 -0.04
C LYS A 246 -21.03 -1.02 0.78
N ARG A 247 -20.50 -0.53 1.90
CA ARG A 247 -21.18 0.47 2.73
C ARG A 247 -21.42 1.76 1.94
N LEU A 248 -20.41 2.21 1.20
CA LEU A 248 -20.56 3.43 0.39
C LEU A 248 -21.63 3.29 -0.71
N LEU A 249 -21.72 2.12 -1.35
CA LEU A 249 -22.76 1.86 -2.34
C LEU A 249 -24.15 1.77 -1.69
N GLU A 250 -24.27 1.13 -0.53
CA GLU A 250 -25.52 1.09 0.25
C GLU A 250 -25.95 2.50 0.68
N ASP A 251 -25.01 3.35 1.11
CA ASP A 251 -25.28 4.75 1.48
C ASP A 251 -25.74 5.58 0.28
N VAL A 252 -25.13 5.37 -0.91
CA VAL A 252 -25.51 6.06 -2.15
C VAL A 252 -26.89 5.60 -2.65
N ASP A 253 -27.17 4.30 -2.64
CA ASP A 253 -28.47 3.76 -3.04
C ASP A 253 -29.57 4.25 -2.08
N GLY A 254 -29.29 4.30 -0.78
CA GLY A 254 -30.19 4.91 0.22
C GLY A 254 -30.46 6.38 -0.07
N ALA A 255 -29.43 7.17 -0.40
CA ALA A 255 -29.58 8.59 -0.75
C ALA A 255 -30.40 8.79 -2.03
N LEU A 256 -30.20 7.96 -3.06
CA LEU A 256 -30.96 8.00 -4.31
C LEU A 256 -32.43 7.67 -4.10
N GLN A 257 -32.75 6.68 -3.25
CA GLN A 257 -34.13 6.32 -2.91
C GLN A 257 -34.84 7.43 -2.11
N HIS A 258 -34.14 8.07 -1.17
CA HIS A 258 -34.71 9.23 -0.46
C HIS A 258 -34.93 10.44 -1.40
N SER A 259 -34.02 10.66 -2.35
CA SER A 259 -34.18 11.73 -3.35
C SER A 259 -35.32 11.48 -4.33
N SER A 260 -35.59 10.22 -4.70
CA SER A 260 -36.70 9.88 -5.59
C SER A 260 -38.05 9.93 -4.86
N ALA A 261 -38.10 9.47 -3.60
CA ALA A 261 -39.29 9.57 -2.74
C ALA A 261 -39.71 11.02 -2.50
N THR A 262 -38.77 11.89 -2.10
CA THR A 262 -39.05 13.33 -1.90
C THR A 262 -39.44 14.04 -3.19
N ARG A 263 -38.94 13.61 -4.35
CA ARG A 263 -39.36 14.14 -5.66
C ARG A 263 -40.78 13.70 -6.03
N SER A 264 -41.15 12.46 -5.70
CA SER A 264 -42.50 11.93 -5.89
C SER A 264 -43.52 12.64 -4.98
N GLU A 265 -43.21 12.82 -3.70
CA GLU A 265 -44.06 13.52 -2.74
C GLU A 265 -44.30 14.98 -3.17
N ARG A 266 -43.27 15.69 -3.63
CA ARG A 266 -43.42 17.05 -4.18
C ARG A 266 -44.27 17.10 -5.44
N GLN A 267 -44.24 16.07 -6.28
CA GLN A 267 -45.10 15.98 -7.48
C GLN A 267 -46.56 15.67 -7.10
N GLU A 268 -46.79 14.83 -6.10
CA GLU A 268 -48.11 14.52 -5.56
C GLU A 268 -48.75 15.78 -4.94
N GLU A 269 -48.02 16.50 -4.08
CA GLU A 269 -48.47 17.76 -3.47
C GLU A 269 -48.78 18.84 -4.52
N ALA A 270 -47.97 18.93 -5.58
CA ALA A 270 -48.21 19.85 -6.69
C ALA A 270 -49.50 19.52 -7.45
N ARG A 271 -49.80 18.23 -7.66
CA ARG A 271 -51.04 17.78 -8.30
C ARG A 271 -52.27 18.05 -7.43
N VAL A 272 -52.19 17.79 -6.12
CA VAL A 272 -53.29 18.08 -5.18
C VAL A 272 -53.58 19.58 -5.12
N ARG A 273 -52.55 20.43 -5.11
CA ARG A 273 -52.73 21.90 -5.15
C ARG A 273 -53.32 22.41 -6.46
N GLN A 274 -53.06 21.75 -7.59
CA GLN A 274 -53.68 22.10 -8.87
C GLN A 274 -55.14 21.65 -8.93
N SER A 275 -55.47 20.47 -8.37
CA SER A 275 -56.86 19.99 -8.30
C SER A 275 -57.75 20.79 -7.34
N ALA A 276 -57.18 21.43 -6.31
CA ALA A 276 -57.92 22.27 -5.37
C ALA A 276 -58.17 23.71 -5.87
N LYS A 277 -57.59 24.09 -7.03
CA LYS A 277 -57.75 25.41 -7.66
C LYS A 277 -58.75 25.41 -8.83
N ASN A 278 -59.23 24.25 -9.25
CA ASN A 278 -60.34 24.07 -10.20
C ASN A 278 -61.63 23.75 -9.44
#